data_AF-A0A7V2UD72-F1
#
_entry.id   AF-A0A7V2UD72-F1
#
_cell.length_a   1.000
_cell.length_b   1.000
_cell.length_c   1.000
_cell.angle_alpha   90.00
_cell.angle_beta   90.00
_cell.angle_gamma   90.00
#
_symmetry.space_group_name_H-M   'P 1'
#
loop_
_entity.id
_entity.type
_entity.pdbx_description
1 polymer ?
#
loop_
_entity_poly.entity_id
_entity_poly.type
_entity_poly.pdbx_seq_one_letter_code
_entity_poly.pdbx_strand_id
1 'polypeptide(L)'
;MARLWSYFGPVGIASIVAWGAALALLSAFPLSRRRTPAYLAALALSILGFVLAKVNSHAISQIQVAQDEPGGDSGDGRGVRSSPQGPALPLPPGPPSPEPRPPSPEPRPSSPEPDFAFRGAGKQKREEGKRLTGAGPAASSDEADFAAARRLPEADLLRADAYDRLNLFFARLTPWLATLLVCLDYLSRFNRTIGYLPPIPIAGRTLDSLFPKTHAVHLRTTRPETVRRLLEDIVRKGETFLYLGQADPVPANELHRLRLGALKALPLKKIVPGVGAVPADSDFILDSIWFGRYCVVVPSPDAAQALVPDAIAYLRARTVPRATARRTVHIVWNLPSAPATETVAALAFLCRETNFKLIVVSPQPPSPDAAPLFDERLESPQAAGLRR
;
A
#
# COMPACT_ATOMS: atom_id res chain seq x y z
N MET A 1 12.93 32.65 8.54
CA MET A 1 11.56 32.80 7.99
C MET A 1 11.49 33.83 6.87
N ALA A 2 11.82 35.11 7.11
CA ALA A 2 11.71 36.18 6.08
C ALA A 2 12.44 35.85 4.76
N ARG A 3 13.65 35.28 4.82
CA ARG A 3 14.41 34.86 3.63
C ARG A 3 13.79 33.68 2.87
N LEU A 4 13.10 32.76 3.55
CA LEU A 4 12.49 31.61 2.91
C LEU A 4 11.22 32.03 2.15
N TRP A 5 10.46 32.96 2.74
CA TRP A 5 9.33 33.62 2.10
C TRP A 5 9.76 34.37 0.84
N SER A 6 10.91 35.06 0.88
CA SER A 6 11.44 35.69 -0.32
C SER A 6 11.83 34.68 -1.40
N TYR A 7 12.28 33.47 -1.10
CA TYR A 7 12.65 32.53 -2.17
C TYR A 7 11.44 31.80 -2.78
N PHE A 8 10.51 31.32 -1.95
CA PHE A 8 9.44 30.40 -2.37
C PHE A 8 8.08 31.06 -2.59
N GLY A 9 7.86 32.25 -2.02
CA GLY A 9 6.52 32.81 -1.92
C GLY A 9 5.53 31.90 -1.17
N PRO A 10 4.23 32.22 -1.22
CA PRO A 10 3.21 31.48 -0.48
C PRO A 10 3.02 30.05 -0.99
N VAL A 11 3.14 29.83 -2.31
CA VAL A 11 2.90 28.52 -2.95
C VAL A 11 3.95 27.50 -2.53
N GLY A 12 5.24 27.86 -2.55
CA GLY A 12 6.30 26.96 -2.13
C GLY A 12 6.25 26.62 -0.64
N ILE A 13 5.87 27.58 0.22
CA ILE A 13 5.67 27.31 1.65
C ILE A 13 4.47 26.38 1.87
N ALA A 14 3.36 26.61 1.16
CA ALA A 14 2.20 25.73 1.23
C ALA A 14 2.55 24.29 0.79
N SER A 15 3.41 24.14 -0.22
CA SER A 15 3.94 22.83 -0.63
C SER A 15 4.72 22.15 0.52
N ILE A 16 5.65 22.88 1.16
CA ILE A 16 6.45 22.37 2.29
C ILE A 16 5.56 21.94 3.46
N VAL A 17 4.59 22.77 3.81
CA VAL A 17 3.62 22.46 4.86
C VAL A 17 2.80 21.22 4.50
N ALA A 18 2.36 21.09 3.25
CA ALA A 18 1.54 19.97 2.80
C ALA A 18 2.28 18.62 2.87
N TRP A 19 3.48 18.51 2.29
CA TRP A 19 4.22 17.24 2.38
C TRP A 19 4.78 16.99 3.79
N GLY A 20 5.14 18.04 4.53
CA GLY A 20 5.53 17.94 5.94
C GLY A 20 4.41 17.40 6.83
N ALA A 21 3.19 17.91 6.66
CA ALA A 21 2.00 17.42 7.34
C ALA A 21 1.68 15.96 6.96
N ALA A 22 1.83 15.59 5.68
CA ALA A 22 1.69 14.21 5.25
C ALA A 22 2.68 13.29 5.98
N LEU A 23 3.96 13.64 6.05
CA LEU A 23 4.97 12.85 6.78
C LEU A 23 4.67 12.75 8.28
N ALA A 24 4.21 13.84 8.90
CA ALA A 24 3.78 13.84 10.29
C ALA A 24 2.61 12.87 10.51
N LEU A 25 1.62 12.84 9.63
CA LEU A 25 0.51 11.87 9.69
C LEU A 25 0.99 10.43 9.53
N LEU A 26 1.89 10.17 8.57
CA LEU A 26 2.43 8.82 8.37
C LEU A 26 3.22 8.34 9.61
N SER A 27 3.92 9.25 10.29
CA SER A 27 4.75 8.94 11.46
C SER A 27 3.96 8.82 12.76
N ALA A 28 2.89 9.60 12.93
CA ALA A 28 2.12 9.65 14.17
C ALA A 28 1.12 8.49 14.32
N PHE A 29 0.68 7.88 13.22
CA PHE A 29 -0.41 6.90 13.25
C PHE A 29 -0.06 5.42 12.95
N PRO A 30 1.20 4.92 12.99
CA PRO A 30 1.51 3.54 12.59
C PRO A 30 0.82 2.48 13.47
N LEU A 31 0.62 2.78 14.76
CA LEU A 31 -0.01 1.88 15.74
C LEU A 31 -1.48 2.22 16.04
N SER A 32 -2.02 3.26 15.42
CA SER A 32 -3.36 3.73 15.74
C SER A 32 -4.45 2.89 15.07
N ARG A 33 -5.62 2.78 15.71
CA ARG A 33 -6.82 2.22 15.06
C ARG A 33 -7.31 3.06 13.87
N ARG A 34 -6.93 4.35 13.82
CA ARG A 34 -7.29 5.32 12.77
C ARG A 34 -6.20 5.46 11.69
N ARG A 35 -5.29 4.49 11.56
CA ARG A 35 -4.18 4.56 10.59
C ARG A 35 -4.65 4.68 9.14
N THR A 36 -5.75 4.03 8.77
CA THR A 36 -6.28 4.08 7.40
C THR A 36 -6.69 5.48 6.96
N PRO A 37 -7.63 6.18 7.63
CA PRO A 37 -7.99 7.53 7.22
C PRO A 37 -6.79 8.47 7.31
N ALA A 38 -5.86 8.27 8.26
CA ALA A 38 -4.63 9.05 8.33
C ALA A 38 -3.73 8.83 7.11
N TYR A 39 -3.53 7.59 6.64
CA TYR A 39 -2.73 7.29 5.45
C TYR A 39 -3.39 7.80 4.17
N LEU A 40 -4.71 7.74 4.06
CA LEU A 40 -5.44 8.33 2.92
C LEU A 40 -5.36 9.86 2.93
N ALA A 41 -5.49 10.49 4.09
CA ALA A 41 -5.30 11.94 4.24
C ALA A 41 -3.85 12.35 3.93
N ALA A 42 -2.87 11.60 4.40
CA ALA A 42 -1.46 11.81 4.08
C ALA A 42 -1.19 11.67 2.58
N LEU A 43 -1.80 10.67 1.91
CA LEU A 43 -1.71 10.51 0.47
C LEU A 43 -2.29 11.73 -0.25
N ALA A 44 -3.49 12.18 0.13
CA ALA A 44 -4.11 13.37 -0.47
C ALA A 44 -3.25 14.64 -0.28
N LEU A 45 -2.73 14.86 0.93
CA LEU A 45 -1.83 15.99 1.23
C LEU A 45 -0.51 15.90 0.47
N SER A 46 0.04 14.70 0.30
CA SER A 46 1.28 14.49 -0.45
C SER A 46 1.12 14.78 -1.95
N ILE A 47 -0.01 14.40 -2.54
CA ILE A 47 -0.35 14.71 -3.94
C ILE A 47 -0.51 16.23 -4.10
N LEU A 48 -1.22 16.89 -3.18
CA LEU A 48 -1.36 18.35 -3.16
C LEU A 48 0.01 19.04 -3.04
N GLY A 49 0.85 18.59 -2.11
CA GLY A 49 2.20 19.11 -1.92
C GLY A 49 3.07 18.99 -3.18
N PHE A 50 2.96 17.87 -3.90
CA PHE A 50 3.64 17.65 -5.19
C PHE A 50 3.17 18.61 -6.28
N VAL A 51 1.87 18.80 -6.44
CA VAL A 51 1.32 19.74 -7.44
C VAL A 51 1.79 21.17 -7.12
N LEU A 52 1.71 21.60 -5.86
CA LEU A 52 2.18 22.92 -5.43
C LEU A 52 3.69 23.09 -5.65
N ALA A 53 4.49 22.05 -5.40
CA ALA A 53 5.94 22.08 -5.66
C ALA A 53 6.22 22.29 -7.15
N LYS A 54 5.45 21.64 -8.03
CA LYS A 54 5.60 21.79 -9.49
C LYS A 54 5.25 23.18 -9.98
N VAL A 55 4.16 23.77 -9.46
CA VAL A 55 3.77 25.15 -9.77
C VAL A 55 4.84 26.12 -9.27
N ASN A 56 5.32 25.94 -8.04
CA ASN A 56 6.39 26.75 -7.46
C ASN A 56 7.68 26.69 -8.27
N SER A 57 8.10 25.48 -8.66
CA SER A 57 9.32 25.28 -9.45
C SER A 57 9.25 25.99 -10.80
N HIS A 58 8.08 25.97 -11.45
CA HIS A 58 7.87 26.74 -12.67
C HIS A 58 8.04 28.24 -12.44
N ALA A 59 7.49 28.78 -11.34
CA ALA A 59 7.65 30.20 -11.00
C ALA A 59 9.12 30.55 -10.69
N ILE A 60 9.87 29.68 -9.99
CA ILE A 60 11.30 29.90 -9.70
C ILE A 60 12.13 29.85 -11.00
N SER A 61 11.81 28.98 -11.94
CA SER A 61 12.53 28.88 -13.22
C SER A 61 12.40 30.12 -14.11
N GLN A 62 11.44 31.00 -13.83
CA GLN A 62 11.24 32.28 -14.52
C GLN A 62 12.02 33.44 -13.89
N ILE A 63 12.63 33.25 -12.71
CA ILE A 63 13.43 34.27 -12.04
C ILE A 63 14.71 34.52 -12.85
N GLN A 64 14.98 35.78 -13.13
CA GLN A 64 16.18 36.21 -13.86
C GLN A 64 17.26 36.67 -12.88
N VAL A 65 18.53 36.48 -13.24
CA VAL A 65 19.65 37.07 -12.49
C VAL A 65 19.58 38.57 -12.64
N ALA A 66 19.62 39.31 -11.53
CA ALA A 66 19.84 40.74 -11.57
C ALA A 66 21.24 40.97 -12.15
N GLN A 67 21.31 41.45 -13.40
CA GLN A 67 22.56 42.03 -13.86
C GLN A 67 22.73 43.30 -13.03
N ASP A 68 23.76 43.33 -12.18
CA ASP A 68 24.25 44.57 -11.63
C ASP A 68 24.57 45.43 -12.85
N GLU A 69 23.68 46.37 -13.19
CA GLU A 69 24.02 47.35 -14.20
C GLU A 69 25.28 48.01 -13.66
N PRO A 70 26.43 47.87 -14.35
CA PRO A 70 27.62 48.56 -13.93
C PRO A 70 27.22 50.01 -13.91
N GLY A 71 27.21 50.60 -12.71
CA GLY A 71 26.80 51.98 -12.51
C GLY A 71 27.44 52.80 -13.62
N GLY A 72 26.61 53.57 -14.31
CA GLY A 72 27.05 54.55 -15.28
C GLY A 72 27.98 55.55 -14.60
N ASP A 73 29.23 55.16 -14.45
CA ASP A 73 30.35 56.05 -14.20
C ASP A 73 30.76 56.56 -15.57
N SER A 74 30.08 57.65 -15.94
CA SER A 74 30.35 58.38 -17.16
C SER A 74 31.63 59.20 -16.97
N GLY A 75 32.72 58.72 -17.55
CA GLY A 75 33.98 59.45 -17.74
C GLY A 75 34.85 59.45 -16.49
N ASP A 76 36.15 59.20 -16.55
CA ASP A 76 37.12 59.52 -17.59
C ASP A 76 38.40 58.72 -17.28
N GLY A 77 39.23 58.46 -18.29
CA GLY A 77 40.61 58.00 -18.04
C GLY A 77 41.00 56.66 -18.65
N ARG A 78 41.39 56.73 -19.93
CA ARG A 78 42.46 55.94 -20.57
C ARG A 78 43.39 55.18 -19.61
N GLY A 79 43.61 53.90 -19.88
CA GLY A 79 44.75 53.19 -19.30
C GLY A 79 44.82 51.69 -19.61
N VAL A 80 45.28 51.35 -20.82
CA VAL A 80 46.23 50.27 -21.15
C VAL A 80 46.37 49.14 -20.12
N ARG A 81 46.09 47.88 -20.51
CA ARG A 81 46.94 46.71 -20.18
C ARG A 81 46.59 45.45 -21.00
N SER A 82 47.39 45.28 -22.04
CA SER A 82 48.06 44.04 -22.47
C SER A 82 47.63 42.71 -21.83
N SER A 83 47.12 41.80 -22.67
CA SER A 83 47.11 40.35 -22.43
C SER A 83 48.55 39.81 -22.36
N PRO A 84 48.93 39.01 -21.33
CA PRO A 84 50.17 38.26 -21.37
C PRO A 84 50.00 37.05 -22.30
N GLN A 85 50.71 37.06 -23.44
CA GLN A 85 51.04 35.82 -24.16
C GLN A 85 51.94 34.98 -23.25
N GLY A 86 51.38 33.90 -22.69
CA GLY A 86 52.15 32.86 -22.03
C GLY A 86 52.89 32.00 -23.06
N PRO A 87 54.12 31.53 -22.77
CA PRO A 87 54.92 30.74 -23.70
C PRO A 87 54.32 29.35 -23.92
N ALA A 88 54.39 28.88 -25.17
CA ALA A 88 53.98 27.55 -25.59
C ALA A 88 54.79 26.47 -24.87
N LEU A 89 54.09 25.57 -24.17
CA LEU A 89 54.67 24.35 -23.62
C LEU A 89 54.96 23.34 -24.76
N PRO A 90 56.10 22.62 -24.73
CA PRO A 90 56.39 21.57 -25.70
C PRO A 90 55.51 20.34 -25.47
N LEU A 91 55.00 19.79 -26.57
CA LEU A 91 54.21 18.55 -26.61
C LEU A 91 55.02 17.35 -26.05
N PRO A 92 54.40 16.46 -25.27
CA PRO A 92 55.05 15.21 -24.85
C PRO A 92 55.30 14.27 -26.04
N PRO A 93 56.36 13.45 -26.00
CA PRO A 93 56.68 12.49 -27.05
C PRO A 93 55.57 11.43 -27.19
N GLY A 94 55.21 11.14 -28.44
CA GLY A 94 54.17 10.17 -28.79
C GLY A 94 54.49 8.74 -28.30
N PRO A 95 53.45 7.92 -28.08
CA PRO A 95 53.64 6.56 -27.59
C PRO A 95 54.41 5.68 -28.60
N PRO A 96 55.20 4.70 -28.12
CA PRO A 96 55.93 3.78 -28.98
C PRO A 96 54.99 2.92 -29.83
N SER A 97 55.47 2.61 -31.04
CA SER A 97 54.77 1.77 -32.02
C SER A 97 54.37 0.42 -31.42
N PRO A 98 53.13 -0.06 -31.67
CA PRO A 98 52.68 -1.36 -31.16
C PRO A 98 53.44 -2.51 -31.83
N GLU A 99 53.87 -3.47 -31.01
CA GLU A 99 54.38 -4.78 -31.44
C GLU A 99 53.37 -5.51 -32.35
N PRO A 100 53.86 -6.35 -33.29
CA PRO A 100 53.01 -7.14 -34.17
C PRO A 100 52.22 -8.18 -33.37
N ARG A 101 50.88 -8.10 -33.43
CA ARG A 101 49.98 -9.11 -32.87
C ARG A 101 50.14 -10.47 -33.59
N PRO A 102 50.08 -11.60 -32.88
CA PRO A 102 49.94 -12.92 -33.49
C PRO A 102 48.57 -13.07 -34.19
N PRO A 103 48.46 -13.97 -35.19
CA PRO A 103 47.26 -14.12 -36.00
C PRO A 103 46.05 -14.56 -35.18
N SER A 104 44.92 -13.85 -35.33
CA SER A 104 43.64 -14.23 -34.73
C SER A 104 43.07 -15.50 -35.38
N PRO A 105 42.43 -16.39 -34.60
CA PRO A 105 41.75 -17.58 -35.11
C PRO A 105 40.44 -17.23 -35.84
N GLU A 106 40.03 -18.16 -36.71
CA GLU A 106 38.91 -18.08 -37.66
C GLU A 106 37.57 -17.59 -37.07
N PRO A 107 36.74 -16.89 -37.89
CA PRO A 107 35.47 -16.34 -37.46
C PRO A 107 34.43 -17.44 -37.20
N ARG A 108 33.90 -17.48 -35.97
CA ARG A 108 32.65 -18.19 -35.68
C ARG A 108 31.45 -17.37 -36.17
N PRO A 109 30.38 -18.01 -36.68
CA PRO A 109 29.19 -17.32 -37.14
C PRO A 109 28.49 -16.58 -36.00
N SER A 110 28.21 -15.30 -36.24
CA SER A 110 27.58 -14.36 -35.31
C SER A 110 26.11 -14.71 -35.05
N SER A 111 25.76 -14.92 -33.79
CA SER A 111 24.38 -14.77 -33.29
C SER A 111 24.00 -13.28 -33.31
N PRO A 112 22.74 -12.92 -33.59
CA PRO A 112 22.32 -11.52 -33.60
C PRO A 112 22.27 -10.95 -32.17
N GLU A 113 23.20 -10.06 -31.85
CA GLU A 113 23.13 -9.26 -30.62
C GLU A 113 22.07 -8.14 -30.76
N PRO A 114 21.32 -7.84 -29.69
CA PRO A 114 20.34 -6.76 -29.68
C PRO A 114 21.02 -5.38 -29.62
N ASP A 115 20.54 -4.46 -30.45
CA ASP A 115 20.89 -3.04 -30.47
C ASP A 115 20.72 -2.38 -29.09
N PHE A 116 21.84 -2.14 -28.38
CA PHE A 116 21.85 -1.26 -27.22
C PHE A 116 22.19 0.17 -27.66
N ALA A 117 21.15 0.97 -27.88
CA ALA A 117 21.25 2.40 -28.12
C ALA A 117 21.56 3.16 -26.81
N PHE A 118 22.83 3.26 -26.44
CA PHE A 118 23.31 4.29 -25.51
C PHE A 118 23.78 5.51 -26.32
N ARG A 119 22.93 6.56 -26.41
CA ARG A 119 23.37 7.91 -26.83
C ARG A 119 23.22 8.89 -25.68
N GLY A 120 24.31 9.61 -25.44
CA GLY A 120 24.51 10.53 -24.33
C GLY A 120 23.44 11.61 -24.23
N ALA A 121 22.93 11.78 -23.00
CA ALA A 121 22.14 12.92 -22.59
C ALA A 121 23.05 14.16 -22.45
N GLY A 122 23.42 14.74 -23.59
CA GLY A 122 24.03 16.05 -23.69
C GLY A 122 23.01 17.08 -24.15
N LYS A 123 22.73 18.06 -23.28
CA LYS A 123 22.09 19.37 -23.57
C LYS A 123 20.65 19.29 -24.11
N GLN A 124 19.70 19.46 -23.19
CA GLN A 124 18.30 19.78 -23.52
C GLN A 124 18.25 21.04 -24.39
N LYS A 125 17.85 20.86 -25.64
CA LYS A 125 17.52 21.93 -26.58
C LYS A 125 16.20 22.57 -26.08
N ARG A 126 16.29 23.81 -25.64
CA ARG A 126 15.14 24.64 -25.24
C ARG A 126 14.24 24.83 -26.46
N GLU A 127 12.99 24.39 -26.39
CA GLU A 127 12.03 24.63 -27.47
C GLU A 127 11.70 26.12 -27.56
N GLU A 128 11.98 26.72 -28.71
CA GLU A 128 11.56 28.06 -29.09
C GLU A 128 10.09 28.04 -29.56
N GLY A 129 9.28 28.87 -28.91
CA GLY A 129 8.08 29.55 -29.38
C GLY A 129 7.26 28.96 -30.53
N LYS A 130 6.15 28.29 -30.19
CA LYS A 130 4.99 28.18 -31.08
C LYS A 130 4.12 29.43 -30.94
N ARG A 131 4.29 30.41 -31.83
CA ARG A 131 3.35 31.53 -32.03
C ARG A 131 2.02 30.97 -32.53
N LEU A 132 0.97 31.11 -31.73
CA LEU A 132 -0.41 31.02 -32.20
C LEU A 132 -0.91 32.44 -32.47
N THR A 133 -1.11 32.75 -33.75
CA THR A 133 -1.84 33.92 -34.21
C THR A 133 -3.34 33.70 -34.00
N GLY A 134 -3.94 34.52 -33.15
CA GLY A 134 -5.39 34.64 -33.02
C GLY A 134 -5.73 36.05 -32.52
N ALA A 135 -6.25 36.89 -33.40
CA ALA A 135 -6.72 38.22 -33.10
C ALA A 135 -8.14 38.18 -32.51
N GLY A 136 -8.36 38.90 -31.42
CA GLY A 136 -9.67 39.17 -30.81
C GLY A 136 -9.51 40.12 -29.61
N PRO A 137 -10.34 41.18 -29.46
CA PRO A 137 -9.95 42.39 -28.75
C PRO A 137 -10.36 42.45 -27.27
N ALA A 138 -9.62 43.28 -26.54
CA ALA A 138 -10.00 44.01 -25.33
C ALA A 138 -10.59 43.20 -24.16
N ALA A 139 -9.72 42.70 -23.29
CA ALA A 139 -10.03 42.42 -21.89
C ALA A 139 -8.98 43.11 -21.00
N SER A 140 -9.47 44.07 -20.20
CA SER A 140 -8.99 44.54 -18.89
C SER A 140 -7.49 44.50 -18.58
N SER A 141 -6.94 45.69 -18.45
CA SER A 141 -5.62 46.07 -17.95
C SER A 141 -5.42 45.80 -16.44
N ASP A 142 -5.66 44.57 -15.97
CA ASP A 142 -5.33 44.11 -14.61
C ASP A 142 -4.45 42.85 -14.58
N GLU A 143 -4.14 42.24 -15.73
CA GLU A 143 -3.29 41.04 -15.83
C GLU A 143 -1.79 41.35 -16.10
N ALA A 144 -1.43 42.62 -16.28
CA ALA A 144 -0.08 43.03 -16.70
C ALA A 144 0.96 43.12 -15.56
N ASP A 145 0.56 43.06 -14.29
CA ASP A 145 1.48 43.20 -13.15
C ASP A 145 2.16 41.89 -12.70
N PHE A 146 1.77 40.74 -13.26
CA PHE A 146 2.44 39.46 -12.98
C PHE A 146 3.70 39.18 -13.83
N ALA A 147 4.07 40.09 -14.75
CA ALA A 147 5.15 39.86 -15.71
C ALA A 147 6.40 40.74 -15.52
N ALA A 148 6.57 41.40 -14.38
CA ALA A 148 7.90 41.86 -13.98
C ALA A 148 8.69 40.63 -13.52
N ALA A 149 9.43 40.00 -14.44
CA ALA A 149 10.28 38.85 -14.16
C ALA A 149 11.11 39.16 -12.90
N ARG A 150 10.82 38.45 -11.82
CA ARG A 150 11.44 38.69 -10.53
C ARG A 150 12.95 38.55 -10.67
N ARG A 151 13.71 39.56 -10.25
CA ARG A 151 15.18 39.56 -10.30
C ARG A 151 15.75 39.30 -8.92
N LEU A 152 16.73 38.41 -8.82
CA LEU A 152 17.45 38.10 -7.58
C LEU A 152 18.97 38.14 -7.83
N PRO A 153 19.80 38.48 -6.82
CA PRO A 153 21.23 38.29 -6.87
C PRO A 153 21.59 36.83 -7.17
N GLU A 154 22.68 36.59 -7.90
CA GLU A 154 23.07 35.24 -8.35
C GLU A 154 23.20 34.24 -7.18
N ALA A 155 23.86 34.64 -6.09
CA ALA A 155 24.02 33.78 -4.92
C ALA A 155 22.67 33.38 -4.27
N ASP A 156 21.68 34.27 -4.31
CA ASP A 156 20.33 34.00 -3.79
C ASP A 156 19.52 33.15 -4.75
N LEU A 157 19.69 33.32 -6.07
CA LEU A 157 19.09 32.45 -7.09
C LEU A 157 19.60 31.01 -6.95
N LEU A 158 20.91 30.81 -6.76
CA LEU A 158 21.50 29.48 -6.56
C LEU A 158 20.94 28.79 -5.30
N ARG A 159 20.72 29.54 -4.22
CA ARG A 159 20.07 29.02 -3.01
C ARG A 159 18.61 28.68 -3.23
N ALA A 160 17.86 29.56 -3.92
CA ALA A 160 16.47 29.33 -4.25
C ALA A 160 16.30 28.05 -5.10
N ASP A 161 17.17 27.86 -6.11
CA ASP A 161 17.19 26.65 -6.94
C ASP A 161 17.54 25.41 -6.12
N ALA A 162 18.55 25.48 -5.23
CA ALA A 162 18.90 24.37 -4.35
C ALA A 162 17.74 23.97 -3.44
N TYR A 163 17.05 24.94 -2.83
CA TYR A 163 15.89 24.63 -2.01
C TYR A 163 14.70 24.12 -2.84
N ASP A 164 14.45 24.64 -4.04
CA ASP A 164 13.38 24.15 -4.91
C ASP A 164 13.60 22.69 -5.30
N ARG A 165 14.85 22.31 -5.62
CA ARG A 165 15.22 20.91 -5.87
C ARG A 165 14.95 20.02 -4.66
N LEU A 166 15.29 20.48 -3.45
CA LEU A 166 14.97 19.75 -2.21
C LEU A 166 13.46 19.64 -1.99
N ASN A 167 12.72 20.72 -2.17
CA ASN A 167 11.25 20.72 -2.04
C ASN A 167 10.62 19.72 -3.02
N LEU A 168 11.00 19.78 -4.30
CA LEU A 168 10.55 18.84 -5.33
C LEU A 168 10.93 17.39 -5.03
N PHE A 169 12.13 17.16 -4.50
CA PHE A 169 12.58 15.82 -4.10
C PHE A 169 11.67 15.23 -3.03
N PHE A 170 11.44 15.94 -1.92
CA PHE A 170 10.57 15.47 -0.85
C PHE A 170 9.10 15.38 -1.28
N ALA A 171 8.62 16.37 -2.03
CA ALA A 171 7.26 16.38 -2.56
C ALA A 171 7.03 15.22 -3.55
N ARG A 172 8.07 14.73 -4.25
CA ARG A 172 8.01 13.54 -5.10
C ARG A 172 8.09 12.24 -4.31
N LEU A 173 8.94 12.17 -3.29
CA LEU A 173 9.14 10.96 -2.48
C LEU A 173 7.93 10.66 -1.58
N THR A 174 7.35 11.69 -0.97
CA THR A 174 6.25 11.56 0.00
C THR A 174 5.03 10.80 -0.54
N PRO A 175 4.50 11.06 -1.76
CA PRO A 175 3.38 10.28 -2.29
C PRO A 175 3.72 8.81 -2.51
N TRP A 176 4.94 8.48 -2.96
CA TRP A 176 5.37 7.08 -3.08
C TRP A 176 5.35 6.36 -1.72
N LEU A 177 5.87 7.02 -0.67
CA LEU A 177 5.83 6.48 0.68
C LEU A 177 4.40 6.33 1.20
N ALA A 178 3.54 7.34 0.99
CA ALA A 178 2.14 7.30 1.39
C ALA A 178 1.39 6.17 0.67
N THR A 179 1.57 6.01 -0.64
CA THR A 179 1.01 4.91 -1.43
C THR A 179 1.49 3.55 -0.91
N LEU A 180 2.78 3.39 -0.67
CA LEU A 180 3.34 2.15 -0.13
C LEU A 180 2.69 1.80 1.22
N LEU A 181 2.55 2.77 2.13
CA LEU A 181 1.94 2.55 3.44
C LEU A 181 0.43 2.28 3.35
N VAL A 182 -0.29 2.90 2.42
CA VAL A 182 -1.69 2.55 2.11
C VAL A 182 -1.78 1.12 1.61
N CYS A 183 -0.89 0.71 0.70
CA CYS A 183 -0.83 -0.67 0.19
C CYS A 183 -0.50 -1.67 1.31
N LEU A 184 0.49 -1.41 2.15
CA LEU A 184 0.85 -2.26 3.27
C LEU A 184 -0.28 -2.33 4.32
N ASP A 185 -0.94 -1.21 4.62
CA ASP A 185 -2.13 -1.19 5.48
C ASP A 185 -3.24 -2.06 4.88
N TYR A 186 -3.50 -1.93 3.58
CA TYR A 186 -4.50 -2.75 2.89
C TYR A 186 -4.16 -4.25 2.94
N LEU A 187 -2.92 -4.63 2.61
CA LEU A 187 -2.46 -6.02 2.64
C LEU A 187 -2.54 -6.62 4.05
N SER A 188 -2.18 -5.86 5.09
CA SER A 188 -2.25 -6.34 6.47
C SER A 188 -3.68 -6.67 6.94
N ARG A 189 -4.72 -6.19 6.26
CA ARG A 189 -6.13 -6.47 6.61
C ARG A 189 -6.60 -7.86 6.23
N PHE A 190 -5.94 -8.49 5.27
CA PHE A 190 -6.29 -9.84 4.84
C PHE A 190 -6.25 -10.81 6.01
N ASN A 191 -5.29 -10.61 6.92
CA ASN A 191 -5.05 -11.50 8.06
C ASN A 191 -5.70 -11.02 9.36
N ARG A 192 -6.42 -9.88 9.32
CA ARG A 192 -7.25 -9.41 10.44
C ARG A 192 -8.61 -10.08 10.42
N THR A 193 -9.16 -10.38 11.58
CA THR A 193 -10.47 -11.04 11.69
C THR A 193 -11.60 -10.13 11.20
N ILE A 194 -11.56 -8.84 11.54
CA ILE A 194 -12.57 -7.83 11.17
C ILE A 194 -11.88 -6.63 10.50
N GLY A 195 -12.50 -6.05 9.45
CA GLY A 195 -11.95 -4.88 8.74
C GLY A 195 -12.96 -4.12 7.87
N TYR A 196 -12.70 -2.83 7.64
CA TYR A 196 -13.66 -1.87 7.07
C TYR A 196 -13.75 -1.83 5.53
N LEU A 197 -12.72 -2.30 4.83
CA LEU A 197 -12.71 -2.33 3.36
C LEU A 197 -12.69 -3.79 2.90
N PRO A 198 -13.53 -4.17 1.92
CA PRO A 198 -13.58 -5.54 1.44
C PRO A 198 -12.24 -5.91 0.80
N PRO A 199 -11.52 -6.91 1.34
CA PRO A 199 -10.32 -7.41 0.70
C PRO A 199 -10.69 -8.11 -0.61
N ILE A 200 -9.87 -7.94 -1.63
CA ILE A 200 -9.91 -8.76 -2.85
C ILE A 200 -9.49 -10.20 -2.51
N PRO A 201 -9.94 -11.24 -3.25
CA PRO A 201 -9.72 -12.64 -2.87
C PRO A 201 -8.31 -13.17 -3.21
N ILE A 202 -7.27 -12.54 -2.65
CA ILE A 202 -5.85 -12.86 -2.91
C ILE A 202 -5.17 -13.58 -1.72
N ALA A 203 -5.84 -13.73 -0.56
CA ALA A 203 -5.27 -14.24 0.70
C ALA A 203 -4.49 -15.55 0.55
N GLY A 204 -3.15 -15.55 0.65
CA GLY A 204 -2.33 -16.74 0.45
C GLY A 204 -1.07 -16.75 1.31
N ARG A 205 -0.30 -17.86 1.24
CA ARG A 205 0.86 -18.12 2.10
C ARG A 205 1.93 -17.01 2.09
N THR A 206 2.14 -16.36 0.94
CA THR A 206 3.08 -15.24 0.83
C THR A 206 2.63 -14.05 1.68
N LEU A 207 1.34 -13.73 1.65
CA LEU A 207 0.77 -12.66 2.46
C LEU A 207 0.79 -13.03 3.95
N ASP A 208 0.51 -14.29 4.28
CA ASP A 208 0.62 -14.84 5.63
C ASP A 208 2.02 -14.68 6.24
N SER A 209 3.08 -14.81 5.43
CA SER A 209 4.46 -14.62 5.92
C SER A 209 4.79 -13.17 6.26
N LEU A 210 4.18 -12.20 5.55
CA LEU A 210 4.41 -10.77 5.77
C LEU A 210 3.58 -10.23 6.93
N PHE A 211 2.38 -10.78 7.11
CA PHE A 211 1.43 -10.33 8.13
C PHE A 211 0.92 -11.52 8.92
N PRO A 212 1.61 -11.97 9.99
CA PRO A 212 1.19 -13.13 10.77
C PRO A 212 -0.28 -13.03 11.18
N LYS A 213 -1.03 -14.12 10.97
CA LYS A 213 -2.46 -14.18 11.30
C LYS A 213 -2.67 -14.64 12.75
N THR A 214 -3.77 -14.19 13.33
CA THR A 214 -4.29 -14.73 14.59
C THR A 214 -5.08 -16.00 14.31
N HIS A 215 -4.85 -17.06 15.08
CA HIS A 215 -5.45 -18.39 14.86
C HIS A 215 -6.56 -18.70 15.87
N ALA A 216 -6.59 -18.04 17.02
CA ALA A 216 -7.66 -18.17 17.99
C ALA A 216 -8.24 -16.80 18.34
N VAL A 217 -9.53 -16.60 18.09
CA VAL A 217 -10.20 -15.31 18.30
C VAL A 217 -11.46 -15.49 19.12
N HIS A 218 -11.63 -14.65 20.13
CA HIS A 218 -12.87 -14.53 20.87
C HIS A 218 -13.64 -13.31 20.38
N LEU A 219 -14.82 -13.51 19.78
CA LEU A 219 -15.69 -12.45 19.31
C LEU A 219 -16.87 -12.26 20.27
N ARG A 220 -16.87 -11.14 20.99
CA ARG A 220 -17.93 -10.79 21.94
C ARG A 220 -19.11 -10.12 21.23
N THR A 221 -20.16 -10.88 20.91
CA THR A 221 -21.39 -10.35 20.30
C THR A 221 -22.60 -11.24 20.61
N THR A 222 -23.78 -10.63 20.69
CA THR A 222 -25.10 -11.30 20.70
C THR A 222 -25.81 -11.21 19.36
N ARG A 223 -25.26 -10.44 18.40
CA ARG A 223 -26.00 -10.03 17.22
C ARG A 223 -25.75 -10.98 16.04
N PRO A 224 -26.80 -11.64 15.51
CA PRO A 224 -26.65 -12.55 14.37
C PRO A 224 -26.09 -11.83 13.13
N GLU A 225 -26.45 -10.56 12.92
CA GLU A 225 -25.92 -9.75 11.81
C GLU A 225 -24.40 -9.56 11.85
N THR A 226 -23.79 -9.56 13.03
CA THR A 226 -22.32 -9.45 13.14
C THR A 226 -21.65 -10.72 12.68
N VAL A 227 -22.22 -11.87 13.07
CA VAL A 227 -21.76 -13.20 12.65
C VAL A 227 -21.95 -13.38 11.14
N ARG A 228 -23.11 -13.00 10.60
CA ARG A 228 -23.37 -13.00 9.16
C ARG A 228 -22.31 -12.20 8.39
N ARG A 229 -22.04 -10.95 8.80
CA ARG A 229 -21.02 -10.10 8.16
C ARG A 229 -19.63 -10.71 8.25
N LEU A 230 -19.27 -11.28 9.39
CA LEU A 230 -18.01 -12.01 9.56
C LEU A 230 -17.88 -13.15 8.53
N LEU A 231 -18.92 -13.98 8.38
CA LEU A 231 -18.91 -15.09 7.41
C LEU A 231 -18.83 -14.60 5.95
N GLU A 232 -19.56 -13.53 5.63
CA GLU A 232 -19.45 -12.88 4.31
C GLU A 232 -18.03 -12.34 4.06
N ASP A 233 -17.40 -11.74 5.07
CA ASP A 233 -16.04 -11.20 4.98
C ASP A 233 -14.99 -12.31 4.84
N ILE A 234 -15.16 -13.45 5.52
CA ILE A 234 -14.33 -14.65 5.36
C ILE A 234 -14.38 -15.11 3.89
N VAL A 235 -15.57 -15.25 3.32
CA VAL A 235 -15.70 -15.69 1.91
C VAL A 235 -15.10 -14.66 0.95
N ARG A 236 -15.29 -13.35 1.21
CA ARG A 236 -14.70 -12.28 0.38
C ARG A 236 -13.17 -12.33 0.34
N LYS A 237 -12.52 -12.72 1.44
CA LYS A 237 -11.05 -12.94 1.47
C LYS A 237 -10.60 -14.13 0.60
N GLY A 238 -11.53 -14.95 0.13
CA GLY A 238 -11.24 -16.21 -0.57
C GLY A 238 -10.98 -17.38 0.38
N GLU A 239 -11.42 -17.25 1.63
CA GLU A 239 -11.34 -18.26 2.68
C GLU A 239 -12.67 -19.02 2.81
N THR A 240 -12.68 -20.11 3.58
CA THR A 240 -13.88 -20.93 3.82
C THR A 240 -14.16 -21.06 5.31
N PHE A 241 -15.34 -21.59 5.65
CA PHE A 241 -15.71 -21.77 7.05
C PHE A 241 -16.53 -23.03 7.31
N LEU A 242 -16.39 -23.53 8.54
CA LEU A 242 -17.29 -24.44 9.22
C LEU A 242 -17.96 -23.65 10.34
N TYR A 243 -19.26 -23.38 10.19
CA TYR A 243 -20.06 -22.69 11.19
C TYR A 243 -20.84 -23.69 12.03
N LEU A 244 -20.69 -23.60 13.35
CA LEU A 244 -21.31 -24.44 14.36
C LEU A 244 -22.25 -23.57 15.20
N GLY A 245 -23.57 -23.70 15.05
CA GLY A 245 -24.51 -22.83 15.76
C GLY A 245 -25.93 -23.37 15.83
N GLN A 246 -26.83 -22.63 16.47
CA GLN A 246 -28.25 -23.01 16.60
C GLN A 246 -29.12 -22.67 15.38
N ALA A 247 -28.64 -21.75 14.54
CA ALA A 247 -29.38 -21.25 13.40
C ALA A 247 -28.42 -20.84 12.30
N ASP A 248 -28.88 -20.90 11.05
CA ASP A 248 -28.13 -20.47 9.87
C ASP A 248 -28.12 -18.94 9.76
N PRO A 249 -26.97 -18.27 9.96
CA PRO A 249 -26.86 -16.82 9.83
C PRO A 249 -26.87 -16.33 8.37
N VAL A 250 -26.70 -17.23 7.39
CA VAL A 250 -26.59 -16.91 5.97
C VAL A 250 -27.64 -17.71 5.19
N PRO A 251 -28.88 -17.21 5.02
CA PRO A 251 -29.93 -17.99 4.37
C PRO A 251 -29.64 -18.30 2.89
N ALA A 252 -28.78 -17.52 2.22
CA ALA A 252 -28.40 -17.76 0.83
C ALA A 252 -27.63 -19.07 0.67
N ASN A 253 -27.91 -19.80 -0.42
CA ASN A 253 -27.22 -21.06 -0.77
C ASN A 253 -25.81 -20.84 -1.36
N GLU A 254 -25.45 -19.59 -1.65
CA GLU A 254 -24.12 -19.23 -2.13
C GLU A 254 -23.69 -17.86 -1.59
N LEU A 255 -22.37 -17.73 -1.43
CA LEU A 255 -21.71 -16.51 -1.00
C LEU A 255 -20.72 -16.09 -2.09
N HIS A 256 -20.81 -14.85 -2.56
CA HIS A 256 -19.91 -14.34 -3.60
C HIS A 256 -18.67 -13.72 -2.99
N ARG A 257 -17.49 -14.12 -3.49
CA ARG A 257 -16.20 -13.57 -3.03
C ARG A 257 -16.00 -12.13 -3.49
N LEU A 258 -16.49 -11.79 -4.69
CA LEU A 258 -16.41 -10.44 -5.24
C LEU A 258 -17.80 -9.83 -5.37
N ARG A 259 -17.99 -8.67 -4.73
CA ARG A 259 -19.19 -7.84 -4.84
C ARG A 259 -18.78 -6.40 -5.13
N LEU A 260 -18.85 -6.00 -6.40
CA LEU A 260 -18.54 -4.64 -6.83
C LEU A 260 -19.82 -4.01 -7.40
N GLY A 261 -20.55 -3.26 -6.57
CA GLY A 261 -21.89 -2.78 -6.93
C GLY A 261 -22.86 -3.93 -7.20
N ALA A 262 -23.42 -3.97 -8.41
CA ALA A 262 -24.31 -5.04 -8.86
C ALA A 262 -23.56 -6.31 -9.30
N LEU A 263 -22.25 -6.23 -9.59
CA LEU A 263 -21.46 -7.37 -10.04
C LEU A 263 -21.22 -8.34 -8.89
N LYS A 264 -21.73 -9.57 -9.03
CA LYS A 264 -21.51 -10.69 -8.12
C LYS A 264 -20.70 -11.76 -8.86
N ALA A 265 -19.48 -12.05 -8.39
CA ALA A 265 -18.60 -13.01 -9.03
C ALA A 265 -17.95 -13.96 -8.03
N LEU A 266 -17.49 -15.10 -8.54
CA LEU A 266 -16.82 -16.17 -7.77
C LEU A 266 -17.72 -16.69 -6.64
N PRO A 267 -18.85 -17.38 -6.95
CA PRO A 267 -19.71 -17.95 -5.94
C PRO A 267 -19.01 -19.11 -5.22
N LEU A 268 -19.21 -19.17 -3.90
CA LEU A 268 -18.85 -20.30 -3.05
C LEU A 268 -20.15 -20.88 -2.49
N LYS A 269 -20.41 -22.14 -2.79
CA LYS A 269 -21.64 -22.81 -2.37
C LYS A 269 -21.63 -23.05 -0.86
N LYS A 270 -22.76 -22.79 -0.22
CA LYS A 270 -23.05 -23.14 1.17
C LYS A 270 -23.75 -24.50 1.19
N ILE A 271 -23.31 -25.40 2.07
CA ILE A 271 -23.98 -26.68 2.31
C ILE A 271 -24.39 -26.80 3.78
N VAL A 272 -25.50 -27.50 4.01
CA VAL A 272 -26.00 -27.89 5.32
C VAL A 272 -26.00 -29.42 5.36
N PRO A 273 -25.14 -30.06 6.18
CA PRO A 273 -25.03 -31.51 6.19
C PRO A 273 -26.36 -32.18 6.57
N GLY A 274 -26.70 -33.28 5.89
CA GLY A 274 -27.96 -34.01 6.11
C GLY A 274 -29.20 -33.36 5.47
N VAL A 275 -29.05 -32.24 4.76
CA VAL A 275 -30.15 -31.60 4.03
C VAL A 275 -30.02 -31.89 2.52
N GLY A 276 -31.06 -32.49 1.94
CA GLY A 276 -31.07 -32.87 0.53
C GLY A 276 -30.13 -34.04 0.24
N ALA A 277 -29.29 -33.93 -0.80
CA ALA A 277 -28.32 -34.95 -1.19
C ALA A 277 -26.92 -34.74 -0.59
N VAL A 278 -26.79 -33.87 0.42
CA VAL A 278 -25.51 -33.55 1.06
C VAL A 278 -25.21 -34.58 2.16
N PRO A 279 -24.12 -35.36 2.05
CA PRO A 279 -23.72 -36.29 3.09
C PRO A 279 -23.50 -35.59 4.44
N ALA A 280 -23.87 -36.29 5.52
CA ALA A 280 -23.72 -35.82 6.89
C ALA A 280 -22.41 -36.28 7.55
N ASP A 281 -21.56 -37.02 6.83
CA ASP A 281 -20.32 -37.57 7.36
C ASP A 281 -19.27 -36.47 7.58
N SER A 282 -18.56 -36.58 8.70
CA SER A 282 -17.53 -35.64 9.12
C SER A 282 -16.40 -35.53 8.10
N ASP A 283 -16.03 -36.64 7.44
CA ASP A 283 -14.96 -36.67 6.45
C ASP A 283 -15.27 -35.79 5.24
N PHE A 284 -16.47 -35.95 4.65
CA PHE A 284 -16.94 -35.11 3.56
C PHE A 284 -16.99 -33.63 3.95
N ILE A 285 -17.51 -33.33 5.14
CA ILE A 285 -17.60 -31.95 5.67
C ILE A 285 -16.20 -31.32 5.77
N LEU A 286 -15.27 -32.04 6.40
CA LEU A 286 -13.94 -31.53 6.71
C LEU A 286 -13.06 -31.45 5.45
N ASP A 287 -13.15 -32.40 4.52
CA ASP A 287 -12.47 -32.31 3.22
C ASP A 287 -13.04 -31.18 2.35
N SER A 288 -14.36 -30.99 2.38
CA SER A 288 -15.01 -29.91 1.64
C SER A 288 -14.50 -28.53 2.02
N ILE A 289 -14.32 -28.28 3.32
CA ILE A 289 -13.77 -27.01 3.81
C ILE A 289 -12.25 -26.93 3.62
N TRP A 290 -11.51 -28.04 3.80
CA TRP A 290 -10.06 -28.11 3.62
C TRP A 290 -9.61 -27.71 2.22
N PHE A 291 -10.31 -28.21 1.19
CA PHE A 291 -10.06 -27.87 -0.20
C PHE A 291 -10.75 -26.57 -0.64
N GLY A 292 -11.49 -25.92 0.26
CA GLY A 292 -12.19 -24.67 0.01
C GLY A 292 -13.28 -24.75 -1.05
N ARG A 293 -13.93 -25.92 -1.18
CA ARG A 293 -14.98 -26.19 -2.19
C ARG A 293 -16.34 -25.67 -1.74
N TYR A 294 -16.61 -25.72 -0.45
CA TYR A 294 -17.88 -25.32 0.15
C TYR A 294 -17.65 -24.54 1.45
N CYS A 295 -18.64 -23.73 1.81
CA CYS A 295 -18.85 -23.32 3.20
C CYS A 295 -19.85 -24.26 3.85
N VAL A 296 -19.62 -24.62 5.11
CA VAL A 296 -20.48 -25.56 5.83
C VAL A 296 -21.16 -24.85 6.99
N VAL A 297 -22.47 -25.04 7.10
CA VAL A 297 -23.28 -24.56 8.23
C VAL A 297 -23.90 -25.77 8.90
N VAL A 298 -23.62 -25.96 10.18
CA VAL A 298 -24.22 -27.01 11.03
C VAL A 298 -25.16 -26.30 12.03
N PRO A 299 -26.47 -26.21 11.74
CA PRO A 299 -27.43 -25.48 12.55
C PRO A 299 -28.00 -26.30 13.73
N SER A 300 -27.46 -27.49 13.99
CA SER A 300 -27.87 -28.36 15.11
C SER A 300 -26.76 -28.39 16.18
N PRO A 301 -27.04 -28.00 17.43
CA PRO A 301 -26.07 -28.06 18.52
C PRO A 301 -25.49 -29.45 18.74
N ASP A 302 -26.31 -30.49 18.66
CA ASP A 302 -25.88 -31.87 18.92
C ASP A 302 -24.95 -32.36 17.81
N ALA A 303 -25.32 -32.09 16.54
CA ALA A 303 -24.47 -32.42 15.40
C ALA A 303 -23.15 -31.62 15.42
N ALA A 304 -23.22 -30.34 15.82
CA ALA A 304 -22.06 -29.49 15.96
C ALA A 304 -21.11 -30.00 17.06
N GLN A 305 -21.63 -30.44 18.21
CA GLN A 305 -20.83 -31.02 19.27
C GLN A 305 -20.22 -32.37 18.86
N ALA A 306 -20.98 -33.22 18.16
CA ALA A 306 -20.50 -34.51 17.66
C ALA A 306 -19.39 -34.35 16.61
N LEU A 307 -19.42 -33.30 15.79
CA LEU A 307 -18.41 -33.02 14.76
C LEU A 307 -17.06 -32.55 15.33
N VAL A 308 -17.02 -32.04 16.56
CA VAL A 308 -15.81 -31.41 17.13
C VAL A 308 -14.69 -32.42 17.42
N PRO A 309 -14.95 -33.58 18.07
CA PRO A 309 -13.96 -34.64 18.19
C PRO A 309 -13.39 -35.09 16.84
N ASP A 310 -14.25 -35.23 15.83
CA ASP A 310 -13.85 -35.63 14.48
C ASP A 310 -12.97 -34.56 13.82
N ALA A 311 -13.32 -33.29 13.97
CA ALA A 311 -12.48 -32.18 13.50
C ALA A 311 -11.11 -32.18 14.17
N ILE A 312 -11.03 -32.42 15.48
CA ILE A 312 -9.75 -32.54 16.21
C ILE A 312 -8.93 -33.71 15.66
N ALA A 313 -9.53 -34.89 15.50
CA ALA A 313 -8.86 -36.07 14.96
C ALA A 313 -8.36 -35.83 13.52
N TYR A 314 -9.20 -35.24 12.68
CA TYR A 314 -8.91 -34.90 11.29
C TYR A 314 -7.74 -33.92 11.16
N LEU A 315 -7.69 -32.89 12.00
CA LEU A 315 -6.60 -31.92 12.00
C LEU A 315 -5.31 -32.53 12.57
N ARG A 316 -5.41 -33.35 13.62
CA ARG A 316 -4.25 -34.05 14.21
C ARG A 316 -3.63 -35.03 13.21
N ALA A 317 -4.43 -35.73 12.41
CA ALA A 317 -3.90 -36.58 11.34
C ALA A 317 -3.07 -35.81 10.31
N ARG A 318 -3.31 -34.50 10.14
CA ARG A 318 -2.63 -33.63 9.18
C ARG A 318 -1.39 -32.93 9.75
N THR A 319 -1.26 -32.83 11.07
CA THR A 319 -0.02 -32.30 11.67
C THR A 319 1.15 -33.24 11.48
N VAL A 320 0.93 -34.57 11.47
CA VAL A 320 1.97 -35.59 11.22
C VAL A 320 2.71 -35.36 9.89
N PRO A 321 2.03 -35.26 8.73
CA PRO A 321 2.67 -34.93 7.46
C PRO A 321 2.96 -33.43 7.28
N ARG A 322 2.67 -32.58 8.29
CA ARG A 322 2.72 -31.11 8.19
C ARG A 322 1.86 -30.56 7.04
N ALA A 323 0.74 -31.22 6.77
CA ALA A 323 -0.21 -30.77 5.75
C ALA A 323 -0.92 -29.51 6.26
N THR A 324 -1.03 -28.50 5.39
CA THR A 324 -1.70 -27.23 5.68
C THR A 324 -2.70 -26.90 4.59
N ALA A 325 -3.86 -26.36 4.97
CA ALA A 325 -4.86 -25.91 4.02
C ALA A 325 -4.29 -24.80 3.12
N ARG A 326 -4.67 -24.80 1.84
CA ARG A 326 -4.16 -23.82 0.87
C ARG A 326 -4.63 -22.40 1.18
N ARG A 327 -5.86 -22.26 1.66
CA ARG A 327 -6.49 -21.02 2.15
C ARG A 327 -6.86 -21.23 3.61
N THR A 328 -6.96 -20.17 4.39
CA THR A 328 -7.39 -20.28 5.79
C THR A 328 -8.80 -20.84 5.86
N VAL A 329 -9.02 -21.79 6.76
CA VAL A 329 -10.35 -22.34 7.06
C VAL A 329 -10.77 -21.88 8.45
N HIS A 330 -11.98 -21.32 8.58
CA HIS A 330 -12.47 -20.80 9.85
C HIS A 330 -13.42 -21.79 10.52
N ILE A 331 -13.13 -22.21 11.74
CA ILE A 331 -14.07 -22.93 12.60
C ILE A 331 -14.75 -21.88 13.48
N VAL A 332 -16.03 -21.63 13.23
CA VAL A 332 -16.81 -20.62 13.94
C VAL A 332 -17.74 -21.31 14.93
N TRP A 333 -17.37 -21.26 16.21
CA TRP A 333 -18.19 -21.74 17.32
C TRP A 333 -19.16 -20.66 17.76
N ASN A 334 -20.45 -20.87 17.53
CA ASN A 334 -21.55 -19.97 17.91
C ASN A 334 -22.68 -20.76 18.60
N LEU A 335 -22.31 -21.65 19.52
CA LEU A 335 -23.24 -22.39 20.38
C LEU A 335 -23.45 -21.63 21.71
N PRO A 336 -24.59 -21.85 22.40
CA PRO A 336 -24.87 -21.16 23.68
C PRO A 336 -23.89 -21.56 24.79
N SER A 337 -23.46 -22.82 24.79
CA SER A 337 -22.44 -23.30 25.70
C SER A 337 -21.06 -22.92 25.18
N ALA A 338 -20.24 -22.36 26.07
CA ALA A 338 -18.84 -22.16 25.78
C ALA A 338 -18.17 -23.53 25.56
N PRO A 339 -17.23 -23.64 24.60
CA PRO A 339 -16.45 -24.86 24.44
C PRO A 339 -15.62 -25.12 25.70
N ALA A 340 -15.42 -26.39 26.05
CA ALA A 340 -14.52 -26.77 27.14
C ALA A 340 -13.11 -26.22 26.89
N THR A 341 -12.40 -25.81 27.95
CA THR A 341 -11.05 -25.23 27.86
C THR A 341 -10.08 -26.16 27.12
N GLU A 342 -10.17 -27.47 27.36
CA GLU A 342 -9.36 -28.49 26.66
C GLU A 342 -9.62 -28.50 25.15
N THR A 343 -10.89 -28.40 24.74
CA THR A 343 -11.29 -28.30 23.33
C THR A 343 -10.73 -27.04 22.69
N VAL A 344 -10.81 -25.89 23.38
CA VAL A 344 -10.23 -24.63 22.90
C VAL A 344 -8.72 -24.75 22.75
N ALA A 345 -8.03 -25.33 23.73
CA ALA A 345 -6.58 -25.52 23.70
C ALA A 345 -6.15 -26.41 22.53
N ALA A 346 -6.83 -27.56 22.37
CA ALA A 346 -6.56 -28.50 21.29
C ALA A 346 -6.81 -27.86 19.91
N LEU A 347 -7.96 -27.20 19.73
CA LEU A 347 -8.29 -26.54 18.46
C LEU A 347 -7.38 -25.35 18.18
N ALA A 348 -7.05 -24.51 19.16
CA ALA A 348 -6.16 -23.37 18.96
C ALA A 348 -4.77 -23.81 18.49
N PHE A 349 -4.21 -24.84 19.12
CA PHE A 349 -2.95 -25.45 18.71
C PHE A 349 -3.04 -26.04 17.28
N LEU A 350 -4.02 -26.90 17.03
CA LEU A 350 -4.18 -27.55 15.71
C LEU A 350 -4.49 -26.54 14.61
N CYS A 351 -5.23 -25.47 14.91
CA CYS A 351 -5.55 -24.42 13.96
C CYS A 351 -4.30 -23.69 13.48
N ARG A 352 -3.37 -23.40 14.40
CA ARG A 352 -2.07 -22.80 14.07
C ARG A 352 -1.26 -23.69 13.12
N GLU A 353 -1.20 -24.99 13.40
CA GLU A 353 -0.40 -25.94 12.63
C GLU A 353 -0.97 -26.27 11.23
N THR A 354 -2.29 -26.16 11.06
CA THR A 354 -2.98 -26.64 9.84
C THR A 354 -3.51 -25.53 8.93
N ASN A 355 -3.22 -24.27 9.24
CA ASN A 355 -3.77 -23.09 8.58
C ASN A 355 -5.30 -22.95 8.75
N PHE A 356 -5.79 -23.31 9.93
CA PHE A 356 -7.16 -23.07 10.36
C PHE A 356 -7.22 -21.89 11.33
N LYS A 357 -8.41 -21.36 11.56
CA LYS A 357 -8.66 -20.28 12.51
C LYS A 357 -9.91 -20.58 13.32
N LEU A 358 -9.75 -20.65 14.64
CA LEU A 358 -10.84 -20.79 15.59
C LEU A 358 -11.42 -19.42 15.92
N ILE A 359 -12.73 -19.27 15.78
CA ILE A 359 -13.48 -18.10 16.22
C ILE A 359 -14.57 -18.56 17.18
N VAL A 360 -14.46 -18.16 18.45
CA VAL A 360 -15.49 -18.42 19.46
C VAL A 360 -16.34 -17.17 19.60
N VAL A 361 -17.62 -17.29 19.24
CA VAL A 361 -18.63 -16.25 19.36
C VAL A 361 -19.40 -16.48 20.65
N SER A 362 -19.29 -15.55 21.59
CA SER A 362 -20.00 -15.63 22.88
C SER A 362 -20.28 -14.24 23.43
N PRO A 363 -21.44 -13.98 24.06
CA PRO A 363 -21.67 -12.71 24.74
C PRO A 363 -20.81 -12.53 26.01
N GLN A 364 -20.42 -13.64 26.62
CA GLN A 364 -19.63 -13.67 27.84
C GLN A 364 -18.14 -13.63 27.51
N PRO A 365 -17.29 -13.04 28.37
CA PRO A 365 -15.85 -13.18 28.22
C PRO A 365 -15.44 -14.66 28.35
N PRO A 366 -14.31 -15.07 27.76
CA PRO A 366 -13.78 -16.40 27.97
C PRO A 366 -13.46 -16.62 29.45
N SER A 367 -13.52 -17.87 29.92
CA SER A 367 -13.06 -18.22 31.26
C SER A 367 -11.60 -17.79 31.47
N PRO A 368 -11.16 -17.47 32.70
CA PRO A 368 -9.78 -17.08 32.98
C PRO A 368 -8.74 -18.05 32.41
N ASP A 369 -9.04 -19.36 32.42
CA ASP A 369 -8.15 -20.41 31.90
C ASP A 369 -8.13 -20.46 30.37
N ALA A 370 -9.25 -20.18 29.70
CA ALA A 370 -9.31 -20.15 28.24
C ALA A 370 -8.85 -18.81 27.66
N ALA A 371 -8.93 -17.72 28.43
CA ALA A 371 -8.54 -16.38 28.02
C ALA A 371 -7.13 -16.29 27.39
N PRO A 372 -6.06 -16.89 27.95
CA PRO A 372 -4.72 -16.84 27.34
C PRO A 372 -4.58 -17.64 26.04
N LEU A 373 -5.54 -18.50 25.71
CA LEU A 373 -5.52 -19.30 24.47
C LEU A 373 -5.97 -18.49 23.23
N PHE A 374 -6.61 -17.33 23.44
CA PHE A 374 -7.05 -16.46 22.36
C PHE A 374 -5.98 -15.41 22.05
N ASP A 375 -5.50 -15.41 20.81
CA ASP A 375 -4.56 -14.39 20.30
C ASP A 375 -5.21 -13.01 20.22
N GLU A 376 -6.53 -12.97 19.96
CA GLU A 376 -7.29 -11.74 19.74
C GLU A 376 -8.64 -11.79 20.47
N ARG A 377 -8.99 -10.72 21.17
CA ARG A 377 -10.29 -10.55 21.82
C ARG A 377 -10.97 -9.34 21.22
N LEU A 378 -12.03 -9.59 20.47
CA LEU A 378 -12.77 -8.58 19.74
C LEU A 378 -14.07 -8.27 20.46
N GLU A 379 -14.27 -7.00 20.77
CA GLU A 379 -15.57 -6.50 21.18
C GLU A 379 -16.37 -6.13 19.93
N SER A 380 -17.64 -6.52 19.87
CA SER A 380 -18.52 -6.11 18.78
C SER A 380 -18.42 -4.58 18.57
N PRO A 381 -18.21 -4.10 17.33
CA PRO A 381 -17.88 -2.70 17.02
C PRO A 381 -18.97 -1.65 17.32
N GLN A 382 -19.95 -1.94 18.18
CA GLN A 382 -20.98 -0.97 18.60
C GLN A 382 -20.63 -0.16 19.85
N ALA A 383 -19.57 -0.48 20.61
CA ALA A 383 -19.07 0.45 21.63
C ALA A 383 -18.37 1.68 21.01
N ALA A 384 -18.05 1.64 19.71
CA ALA A 384 -17.30 2.69 19.02
C ALA A 384 -18.02 3.19 17.76
N GLY A 385 -19.27 3.66 17.91
CA GLY A 385 -19.84 4.78 17.15
C GLY A 385 -19.67 4.85 15.61
N LEU A 386 -19.51 3.74 14.89
CA LEU A 386 -19.39 3.75 13.44
C LEU A 386 -20.75 3.49 12.80
N ARG A 387 -21.55 4.56 12.74
CA ARG A 387 -22.59 4.71 11.70
C ARG A 387 -21.85 4.71 10.35
N ARG A 388 -22.28 3.84 9.44
CA ARG A 388 -21.84 3.86 8.04
C ARG A 388 -22.36 5.10 7.35
#